data_AF-A0A927B7H9-F1
#
_entry.id   AF-A0A927B7H9-F1
#
_cell.length_a   1.000
_cell.length_b   1.000
_cell.length_c   1.000
_cell.angle_alpha   90.00
_cell.angle_beta   90.00
_cell.angle_gamma   90.00
#
_symmetry.space_group_name_H-M   'P 1'
#
loop_
_entity.id
_entity.type
_entity.pdbx_description
1 polymer ?
#
loop_
_entity_poly.entity_id
_entity_poly.type
_entity_poly.pdbx_seq_one_letter_code
_entity_poly.pdbx_strand_id
1 'polypeptide(L)'
;MAATELISSFEGLLKDTVHPFFKELGFKRKTKHWARQTNDIVQAFNVQRGLYSSYYNSLSFTLNIGFYNEQIFREVWNREDVPIFPKYYSCPLNFRLGIVSHQGDHWYELSSRVSMEELKNRLASDLDQFAYPLFNTCQSLASWLVLLSRYSINQICHSPIDQIAVLWNLGCKQETADRLRSSYKKARVAPINQIYVDSIKRLALLYNIGL
;
A
#
# COMPACT_ATOMS: atom_id res chain seq x y z
N MET A 1 18.45 25.47 -1.48
CA MET A 1 17.93 25.14 -2.82
C MET A 1 16.61 25.86 -3.00
N ALA A 2 16.38 26.46 -4.16
CA ALA A 2 15.07 27.00 -4.50
C ALA A 2 14.04 25.88 -4.66
N ALA A 3 12.75 26.18 -4.47
CA ALA A 3 11.68 25.17 -4.59
C ALA A 3 11.66 24.48 -5.96
N THR A 4 11.93 25.22 -7.04
CA THR A 4 12.01 24.69 -8.41
C THR A 4 13.19 23.70 -8.57
N GLU A 5 14.33 23.99 -7.94
CA GLU A 5 15.51 23.12 -7.96
C GLU A 5 15.24 21.83 -7.17
N LEU A 6 14.55 21.90 -6.03
CA LEU A 6 14.14 20.73 -5.24
C LEU A 6 13.23 19.81 -6.06
N ILE A 7 12.25 20.37 -6.76
CA ILE A 7 11.34 19.59 -7.61
C ILE A 7 12.11 18.95 -8.77
N SER A 8 12.95 19.70 -9.47
CA SER A 8 13.77 19.17 -10.56
C SER A 8 14.70 18.04 -10.09
N SER A 9 15.37 18.25 -8.95
CA SER A 9 16.26 17.27 -8.34
C SER A 9 15.51 16.01 -7.90
N PHE A 10 14.30 16.15 -7.38
CA PHE A 10 13.44 15.02 -7.02
C PHE A 10 12.99 14.22 -8.25
N GLU A 11 12.55 14.89 -9.32
CA GLU A 11 12.19 14.18 -10.57
C GLU A 11 13.42 13.49 -11.20
N GLY A 12 14.61 14.09 -11.09
CA GLY A 12 15.88 13.47 -11.46
C GLY A 12 16.19 12.21 -10.65
N LEU A 13 16.06 12.28 -9.32
CA LEU A 13 16.19 11.12 -8.43
C LEU A 13 15.26 9.97 -8.84
N LEU A 14 13.99 10.26 -9.14
CA LEU A 14 13.04 9.23 -9.58
C LEU A 14 13.43 8.65 -10.94
N LYS A 15 13.89 9.47 -11.87
CA LYS A 15 14.29 9.05 -13.21
C LYS A 15 15.52 8.15 -13.18
N ASP A 16 16.47 8.45 -12.31
CA ASP A 16 17.76 7.76 -12.27
C ASP A 16 17.73 6.49 -11.43
N THR A 17 16.83 6.38 -10.45
CA THR A 17 16.84 5.29 -9.46
C THR A 17 15.54 4.49 -9.46
N VAL A 18 14.39 5.15 -9.34
CA VAL A 18 13.10 4.45 -9.17
C VAL A 18 12.57 3.92 -10.50
N HIS A 19 12.62 4.73 -11.57
CA HIS A 19 12.07 4.33 -12.85
C HIS A 19 12.77 3.11 -13.47
N PRO A 20 14.12 3.04 -13.52
CA PRO A 20 14.83 1.89 -14.09
C PRO A 20 14.49 0.60 -13.35
N PHE A 21 14.54 0.62 -12.01
CA PHE A 21 14.18 -0.51 -11.15
C PHE A 21 12.80 -1.10 -11.51
N PHE A 22 11.75 -0.27 -11.52
CA PHE A 22 10.41 -0.75 -11.84
C PHE A 22 10.24 -1.15 -13.32
N LYS A 23 10.97 -0.51 -14.23
CA LYS A 23 10.94 -0.85 -15.66
C LYS A 23 11.55 -2.23 -15.89
N GLU A 24 12.67 -2.55 -15.26
CA GLU A 24 13.33 -3.86 -15.32
C GLU A 24 12.44 -4.98 -14.77
N LEU A 25 11.67 -4.67 -13.73
CA LEU A 25 10.63 -5.58 -13.22
C LEU A 25 9.37 -5.61 -14.10
N GLY A 26 9.30 -4.91 -15.23
CA GLY A 26 8.14 -4.96 -16.13
C GLY A 26 6.90 -4.22 -15.62
N PHE A 27 7.05 -3.30 -14.66
CA PHE A 27 5.94 -2.42 -14.26
C PHE A 27 5.66 -1.36 -15.33
N LYS A 28 4.38 -1.11 -15.56
CA LYS A 28 3.91 0.04 -16.33
C LYS A 28 3.81 1.25 -15.42
N ARG A 29 4.14 2.44 -15.94
CA ARG A 29 4.16 3.69 -15.17
C ARG A 29 3.03 4.63 -15.62
N LYS A 30 2.36 5.26 -14.66
CA LYS A 30 1.50 6.44 -14.85
C LYS A 30 1.84 7.47 -13.79
N THR A 31 2.47 8.57 -14.20
CA THR A 31 3.03 9.61 -13.32
C THR A 31 4.01 9.05 -12.27
N LYS A 32 3.63 9.07 -10.99
CA LYS A 32 4.39 8.55 -9.83
C LYS A 32 3.79 7.25 -9.31
N HIS A 33 3.04 6.54 -10.15
CA HIS A 33 2.48 5.24 -9.86
C HIS A 33 3.03 4.21 -10.84
N TRP A 34 3.30 3.02 -10.32
CA TRP A 34 3.73 1.87 -11.08
C TRP A 34 2.80 0.72 -10.77
N ALA A 35 2.40 -0.03 -11.80
CA ALA A 35 1.58 -1.21 -11.63
C ALA A 35 2.00 -2.33 -12.60
N ARG A 36 1.87 -3.58 -12.15
CA ARG A 36 2.13 -4.78 -12.94
C ARG A 36 1.11 -5.85 -12.59
N GLN A 37 0.49 -6.46 -13.60
CA GLN A 37 -0.33 -7.66 -13.42
C GLN A 37 0.58 -8.86 -13.16
N THR A 38 0.25 -9.66 -12.15
CA THR A 38 0.88 -10.97 -11.88
C THR A 38 -0.22 -11.95 -11.47
N ASN A 39 -0.34 -13.08 -12.16
CA ASN A 39 -1.40 -14.07 -11.93
C ASN A 39 -2.78 -13.39 -11.72
N ASP A 40 -3.36 -13.53 -10.51
CA ASP A 40 -4.67 -13.05 -10.08
C ASP A 40 -4.62 -11.73 -9.27
N ILE A 41 -3.50 -11.02 -9.28
CA ILE A 41 -3.34 -9.74 -8.58
C ILE A 41 -2.64 -8.68 -9.44
N VAL A 42 -2.77 -7.42 -9.05
CA VAL A 42 -1.93 -6.32 -9.52
C VAL A 42 -1.03 -5.88 -8.38
N GLN A 43 0.27 -5.84 -8.64
CA GLN A 43 1.25 -5.20 -7.77
C GLN A 43 1.30 -3.71 -8.08
N ALA A 44 1.27 -2.86 -7.06
CA ALA A 44 1.29 -1.42 -7.19
C ALA A 44 2.39 -0.79 -6.34
N PHE A 45 2.95 0.30 -6.83
CA PHE A 45 3.90 1.13 -6.11
C PHE A 45 3.63 2.61 -6.35
N ASN A 46 3.92 3.44 -5.36
CA ASN A 46 3.83 4.88 -5.50
C ASN A 46 4.93 5.59 -4.69
N VAL A 47 5.47 6.67 -5.26
CA VAL A 47 6.21 7.67 -4.49
C VAL A 47 5.29 8.82 -4.12
N GLN A 48 5.07 9.00 -2.83
CA GLN A 48 4.23 10.07 -2.27
C GLN A 48 5.12 11.17 -1.71
N ARG A 49 4.88 12.42 -2.12
CA ARG A 49 5.53 13.58 -1.52
C ARG A 49 4.80 14.04 -0.26
N GLY A 50 5.54 14.61 0.68
CA GLY A 50 4.99 15.31 1.83
C GLY A 50 4.33 16.62 1.40
N LEU A 51 3.27 17.03 2.11
CA LEU A 51 2.53 18.26 1.79
C LEU A 51 3.34 19.53 2.09
N TYR A 52 4.24 19.47 3.09
CA TYR A 52 4.94 20.65 3.61
C TYR A 52 6.36 20.83 3.06
N SER A 53 6.73 20.11 1.99
CA SER A 53 8.07 20.15 1.41
C SER A 53 8.56 21.53 0.97
N SER A 54 7.65 22.48 0.70
CA SER A 54 8.03 23.83 0.30
C SER A 54 8.31 24.76 1.48
N TYR A 55 7.82 24.45 2.69
CA TYR A 55 7.96 25.34 3.85
C TYR A 55 9.33 25.27 4.53
N TYR A 56 10.06 24.17 4.35
CA TYR A 56 11.29 23.88 5.09
C TYR A 56 12.56 23.84 4.23
N ASN A 57 12.52 24.33 2.98
CA ASN A 57 13.62 24.18 2.01
C ASN A 57 14.07 22.71 1.83
N SER A 58 13.17 21.75 2.05
CA SER A 58 13.43 20.32 1.97
C SER A 58 12.22 19.57 1.43
N LEU A 59 12.43 18.64 0.51
CA LEU A 59 11.39 17.79 -0.03
C LEU A 59 11.39 16.44 0.65
N SER A 60 10.34 16.14 1.41
CA SER A 60 10.13 14.80 1.97
C SER A 60 9.27 13.92 1.05
N PHE A 61 9.57 12.63 1.04
CA PHE A 61 8.77 11.65 0.33
C PHE A 61 8.83 10.27 0.98
N THR A 62 7.85 9.44 0.70
CA THR A 62 7.78 8.04 1.14
C THR A 62 7.39 7.13 -0.01
N LEU A 63 7.58 5.83 0.20
CA LEU A 63 7.37 4.78 -0.80
C LEU A 63 6.21 3.92 -0.33
N ASN A 64 5.14 3.86 -1.11
CA ASN A 64 3.96 3.06 -0.82
C ASN A 64 3.93 1.81 -1.70
N ILE A 65 3.62 0.68 -1.08
CA ILE A 65 3.42 -0.63 -1.70
C ILE A 65 1.91 -0.93 -1.68
N GLY A 66 1.40 -1.58 -2.72
CA GLY A 66 0.04 -2.09 -2.76
C GLY A 66 -0.05 -3.43 -3.49
N PHE A 67 -0.93 -4.30 -3.02
CA PHE A 67 -1.35 -5.50 -3.73
C PHE A 67 -2.87 -5.49 -3.90
N TYR A 68 -3.29 -5.50 -5.15
CA TYR A 68 -4.67 -5.37 -5.57
C TYR A 68 -5.20 -6.72 -6.04
N ASN A 69 -6.37 -7.10 -5.56
CA ASN A 69 -7.15 -8.19 -6.12
C ASN A 69 -8.55 -7.63 -6.44
N GLU A 70 -9.04 -7.94 -7.64
CA GLU A 70 -10.26 -7.33 -8.16
C GLU A 70 -11.49 -7.71 -7.32
N GLN A 71 -11.62 -8.99 -6.96
CA GLN A 71 -12.74 -9.49 -6.17
C GLN A 71 -12.79 -8.80 -4.80
N ILE A 72 -11.66 -8.78 -4.09
CA ILE A 72 -11.58 -8.14 -2.77
C ILE A 72 -11.92 -6.65 -2.88
N PHE A 73 -11.46 -5.96 -3.92
CA PHE A 73 -11.81 -4.57 -4.14
C PHE A 73 -13.32 -4.37 -4.31
N ARG A 74 -13.99 -5.19 -5.14
CA ARG A 74 -15.44 -5.12 -5.34
C ARG A 74 -16.20 -5.31 -4.03
N GLU A 75 -15.77 -6.24 -3.19
CA GLU A 75 -16.40 -6.53 -1.88
C GLU A 75 -16.26 -5.36 -0.89
N VAL A 76 -15.05 -4.78 -0.80
CA VAL A 76 -14.75 -3.65 0.09
C VAL A 76 -15.51 -2.39 -0.34
N TRP A 77 -15.45 -2.06 -1.62
CA TRP A 77 -15.97 -0.80 -2.16
C TRP A 77 -17.43 -0.89 -2.63
N ASN A 78 -18.01 -2.08 -2.66
CA ASN A 78 -19.36 -2.36 -3.13
C ASN A 78 -19.66 -1.74 -4.49
N ARG A 79 -18.75 -1.93 -5.44
CA ARG A 79 -18.84 -1.33 -6.78
C ARG A 79 -18.37 -2.30 -7.85
N GLU A 80 -19.06 -2.25 -8.99
CA GLU A 80 -18.74 -3.10 -10.15
C GLU A 80 -17.71 -2.47 -11.10
N ASP A 81 -17.46 -1.17 -10.99
CA ASP A 81 -16.43 -0.54 -11.79
C ASP A 81 -15.06 -0.65 -11.09
N VAL A 82 -14.12 -1.27 -11.79
CA VAL A 82 -12.78 -1.55 -11.30
C VAL A 82 -11.75 -0.68 -12.03
N PRO A 83 -10.71 -0.20 -11.32
CA PRO A 83 -9.70 0.65 -11.94
C PRO A 83 -8.87 -0.13 -12.96
N ILE A 84 -8.80 0.38 -14.19
CA ILE A 84 -7.92 -0.17 -15.27
C ILE A 84 -6.43 -0.12 -14.84
N PHE A 85 -6.07 0.84 -13.99
CA PHE A 85 -4.73 0.96 -13.42
C PHE A 85 -4.86 1.18 -11.90
N PRO A 86 -4.91 0.08 -11.11
CA PRO A 86 -5.00 0.17 -9.66
C PRO A 86 -3.84 0.99 -9.09
N LYS A 87 -4.17 1.98 -8.26
CA LYS A 87 -3.18 2.73 -7.49
C LYS A 87 -3.05 2.09 -6.11
N TYR A 88 -1.97 2.41 -5.38
CA TYR A 88 -1.70 1.82 -4.07
C TYR A 88 -2.89 2.00 -3.09
N TYR A 89 -3.56 3.15 -3.10
CA TYR A 89 -4.71 3.41 -2.21
C TYR A 89 -6.01 2.67 -2.62
N SER A 90 -6.02 2.02 -3.79
CA SER A 90 -7.09 1.11 -4.20
C SER A 90 -6.78 -0.34 -3.82
N CYS A 91 -5.59 -0.62 -3.27
CA CYS A 91 -5.16 -1.97 -2.94
C CYS A 91 -5.63 -2.35 -1.52
N PRO A 92 -6.30 -3.49 -1.32
CA PRO A 92 -6.70 -3.95 0.01
C PRO A 92 -5.51 -4.17 0.95
N LEU A 93 -4.42 -4.72 0.43
CA LEU A 93 -3.11 -4.67 1.06
C LEU A 93 -2.38 -3.42 0.58
N ASN A 94 -2.15 -2.46 1.47
CA ASN A 94 -1.33 -1.30 1.18
C ASN A 94 -0.61 -0.80 2.43
N PHE A 95 0.67 -0.46 2.27
CA PHE A 95 1.53 -0.02 3.36
C PHE A 95 2.75 0.73 2.84
N ARG A 96 3.43 1.46 3.72
CA ARG A 96 4.70 2.12 3.39
C ARG A 96 5.85 1.12 3.44
N LEU A 97 6.76 1.18 2.47
CA LEU A 97 7.95 0.31 2.43
C LEU A 97 8.75 0.41 3.73
N GLY A 98 8.74 1.60 4.38
CA GLY A 98 9.37 1.82 5.69
C GLY A 98 8.96 0.83 6.78
N ILE A 99 7.73 0.30 6.75
CA ILE A 99 7.28 -0.73 7.71
C ILE A 99 8.18 -1.97 7.62
N VAL A 100 8.69 -2.24 6.43
CA VAL A 100 9.51 -3.40 6.09
C VAL A 100 11.00 -3.08 6.17
N SER A 101 11.41 -1.89 5.69
CA SER A 101 12.83 -1.51 5.59
C SER A 101 13.38 -0.80 6.83
N HIS A 102 12.52 -0.12 7.59
CA HIS A 102 12.90 0.74 8.73
C HIS A 102 12.10 0.43 10.01
N GLN A 103 11.35 -0.68 10.01
CA GLN A 103 10.48 -1.10 11.13
C GLN A 103 9.44 -0.05 11.54
N GLY A 104 9.02 0.84 10.63
CA GLY A 104 8.11 1.92 10.97
C GLY A 104 7.82 2.89 9.83
N ASP A 105 7.19 4.02 10.16
CA ASP A 105 6.94 5.04 9.16
C ASP A 105 8.25 5.75 8.77
N HIS A 106 8.65 5.63 7.50
CA HIS A 106 9.88 6.22 6.99
C HIS A 106 9.63 7.23 5.88
N TRP A 107 10.27 8.38 6.01
CA TRP A 107 10.29 9.46 5.03
C TRP A 107 11.73 9.80 4.67
N TYR A 108 12.03 9.75 3.38
CA TYR A 108 13.27 10.27 2.85
C TYR A 108 13.20 11.79 2.80
N GLU A 109 14.35 12.43 2.93
CA GLU A 109 14.48 13.87 2.81
C GLU A 109 15.48 14.22 1.70
N LEU A 110 15.07 15.16 0.85
CA LEU A 110 15.92 15.83 -0.11
C LEU A 110 16.08 17.30 0.30
N SER A 111 17.28 17.70 0.68
CA SER A 111 17.60 19.09 1.05
C SER A 111 19.06 19.38 0.73
N SER A 112 19.49 20.64 0.87
CA SER A 112 20.90 21.01 0.60
C SER A 112 21.89 20.41 1.60
N ARG A 113 21.39 19.76 2.65
CA ARG A 113 22.18 19.09 3.69
C ARG A 113 22.35 17.59 3.42
N VAL A 114 21.60 17.04 2.47
CA VAL A 114 21.62 15.61 2.13
C VAL A 114 22.37 15.43 0.83
N SER A 115 23.40 14.56 0.83
CA SER A 115 24.09 14.19 -0.39
C SER A 115 23.13 13.47 -1.34
N MET A 116 23.02 13.97 -2.57
CA MET A 116 22.18 13.34 -3.60
C MET A 116 22.65 11.92 -3.91
N GLU A 117 23.96 11.68 -3.91
CA GLU A 117 24.54 10.36 -4.17
C GLU A 117 24.19 9.38 -3.04
N GLU A 118 24.34 9.79 -1.78
CA GLU A 118 23.93 8.97 -0.64
C GLU A 118 22.43 8.67 -0.65
N LEU A 119 21.61 9.65 -1.00
CA LEU A 119 20.16 9.46 -1.13
C LEU A 119 19.83 8.46 -2.24
N LYS A 120 20.48 8.55 -3.41
CA LYS A 120 20.33 7.58 -4.51
C LYS A 120 20.74 6.17 -4.06
N ASN A 121 21.88 6.02 -3.42
CA ASN A 121 22.40 4.73 -2.97
C ASN A 121 21.50 4.08 -1.92
N ARG A 122 21.03 4.86 -0.93
CA ARG A 122 20.07 4.35 0.07
C ARG A 122 18.74 3.95 -0.58
N LEU A 123 18.21 4.77 -1.48
CA LEU A 123 16.96 4.48 -2.17
C LEU A 123 17.08 3.22 -3.04
N ALA A 124 18.16 3.07 -3.80
CA ALA A 124 18.44 1.86 -4.58
C ALA A 124 18.54 0.63 -3.68
N SER A 125 19.32 0.73 -2.60
CA SER A 125 19.46 -0.34 -1.61
C SER A 125 18.11 -0.74 -1.00
N ASP A 126 17.26 0.21 -0.64
CA ASP A 126 15.95 -0.10 -0.05
C ASP A 126 15.00 -0.77 -1.07
N LEU A 127 15.08 -0.36 -2.34
CA LEU A 127 14.32 -1.00 -3.42
C LEU A 127 14.80 -2.44 -3.64
N ASP A 128 16.11 -2.68 -3.72
CA ASP A 128 16.67 -4.00 -3.97
C ASP A 128 16.52 -4.96 -2.78
N GLN A 129 16.72 -4.48 -1.56
CA GLN A 129 16.71 -5.33 -0.36
C GLN A 129 15.30 -5.60 0.15
N PHE A 130 14.35 -4.68 -0.06
CA PHE A 130 13.00 -4.80 0.51
C PHE A 130 11.90 -4.83 -0.54
N ALA A 131 11.87 -3.90 -1.49
CA ALA A 131 10.79 -3.86 -2.47
C ALA A 131 10.86 -5.05 -3.44
N TYR A 132 12.04 -5.39 -3.95
CA TYR A 132 12.21 -6.51 -4.88
C TYR A 132 11.78 -7.85 -4.28
N PRO A 133 12.25 -8.27 -3.08
CA PRO A 133 11.79 -9.52 -2.47
C PRO A 133 10.28 -9.56 -2.21
N LEU A 134 9.68 -8.43 -1.83
CA LEU A 134 8.22 -8.35 -1.65
C LEU A 134 7.49 -8.62 -2.96
N PHE A 135 7.86 -7.94 -4.06
CA PHE A 135 7.22 -8.15 -5.36
C PHE A 135 7.55 -9.52 -5.97
N ASN A 136 8.72 -10.08 -5.68
CA ASN A 136 9.05 -11.41 -6.16
C ASN A 136 8.28 -12.51 -5.39
N THR A 137 8.05 -12.31 -4.10
CA THR A 137 7.29 -13.24 -3.26
C THR A 137 5.79 -13.16 -3.54
N CYS A 138 5.25 -11.94 -3.67
CA CYS A 138 3.82 -11.68 -3.66
C CYS A 138 3.26 -11.59 -5.08
N GLN A 139 3.18 -12.71 -5.79
CA GLN A 139 2.75 -12.75 -7.20
C GLN A 139 1.32 -13.25 -7.40
N SER A 140 0.63 -13.67 -6.34
CA SER A 140 -0.76 -14.15 -6.39
C SER A 140 -1.51 -13.85 -5.10
N LEU A 141 -2.84 -14.00 -5.08
CA LEU A 141 -3.61 -13.84 -3.84
C LEU A 141 -3.12 -14.81 -2.76
N ALA A 142 -2.92 -16.08 -3.11
CA ALA A 142 -2.44 -17.10 -2.17
C ALA A 142 -1.09 -16.72 -1.52
N SER A 143 -0.21 -16.05 -2.27
CA SER A 143 1.10 -15.61 -1.75
C SER A 143 1.01 -14.54 -0.65
N TRP A 144 -0.15 -13.88 -0.47
CA TRP A 144 -0.35 -12.92 0.61
C TRP A 144 -0.31 -13.57 2.00
N LEU A 145 -0.56 -14.89 2.10
CA LEU A 145 -0.34 -15.63 3.34
C LEU A 145 1.12 -15.54 3.81
N VAL A 146 2.08 -15.45 2.88
CA VAL A 146 3.51 -15.25 3.23
C VAL A 146 3.72 -13.89 3.88
N LEU A 147 3.05 -12.84 3.42
CA LEU A 147 3.10 -11.53 4.08
C LEU A 147 2.48 -11.58 5.47
N LEU A 148 1.32 -12.22 5.61
CA LEU A 148 0.62 -12.34 6.89
C LEU A 148 1.38 -13.18 7.92
N SER A 149 2.27 -14.08 7.47
CA SER A 149 3.17 -14.82 8.37
C SER A 149 4.30 -13.95 8.95
N ARG A 150 4.58 -12.79 8.34
CA ARG A 150 5.69 -11.89 8.69
C ARG A 150 5.24 -10.58 9.32
N TYR A 151 4.08 -10.07 8.91
CA TYR A 151 3.57 -8.78 9.32
C TYR A 151 2.15 -8.91 9.84
N SER A 152 1.84 -8.15 10.88
CA SER A 152 0.46 -8.04 11.35
C SER A 152 -0.41 -7.46 10.24
N ILE A 153 -1.61 -8.00 10.03
CA ILE A 153 -2.56 -7.45 9.07
C ILE A 153 -2.90 -5.98 9.34
N ASN A 154 -2.79 -5.53 10.60
CA ASN A 154 -2.99 -4.13 10.97
C ASN A 154 -1.89 -3.20 10.44
N GLN A 155 -0.71 -3.74 10.11
CA GLN A 155 0.41 -2.98 9.52
C GLN A 155 0.32 -2.92 8.00
N ILE A 156 -0.35 -3.89 7.37
CA ILE A 156 -0.34 -4.05 5.90
C ILE A 156 -1.70 -3.82 5.22
N CYS A 157 -2.76 -3.56 5.99
CA CYS A 157 -4.07 -3.11 5.51
C CYS A 157 -4.39 -1.73 6.07
N HIS A 158 -5.06 -0.89 5.26
CA HIS A 158 -5.43 0.46 5.68
C HIS A 158 -6.65 0.51 6.61
N SER A 159 -7.65 -0.36 6.39
CA SER A 159 -8.89 -0.33 7.15
C SER A 159 -9.31 -1.70 7.68
N PRO A 160 -10.13 -1.76 8.75
CA PRO A 160 -10.71 -3.03 9.22
C PRO A 160 -11.56 -3.74 8.15
N ILE A 161 -12.20 -3.01 7.25
CA ILE A 161 -12.99 -3.59 6.14
C ILE A 161 -12.06 -4.34 5.17
N ASP A 162 -10.91 -3.74 4.83
CA ASP A 162 -9.89 -4.42 4.01
C ASP A 162 -9.38 -5.67 4.71
N GLN A 163 -9.07 -5.59 6.01
CA GLN A 163 -8.58 -6.74 6.78
C GLN A 163 -9.55 -7.92 6.73
N ILE A 164 -10.84 -7.67 6.96
CA ILE A 164 -11.90 -8.69 6.96
C ILE A 164 -12.00 -9.34 5.57
N ALA A 165 -12.05 -8.53 4.51
CA ALA A 165 -12.18 -9.05 3.14
C ALA A 165 -10.94 -9.84 2.69
N VAL A 166 -9.75 -9.35 3.01
CA VAL A 166 -8.49 -10.06 2.75
C VAL A 166 -8.47 -11.42 3.44
N LEU A 167 -8.74 -11.47 4.74
CA LEU A 167 -8.72 -12.73 5.50
C LEU A 167 -9.75 -13.72 4.98
N TRP A 168 -10.95 -13.25 4.61
CA TRP A 168 -11.98 -14.10 4.05
C TRP A 168 -11.52 -14.77 2.76
N ASN A 169 -10.97 -13.97 1.82
CA ASN A 169 -10.52 -14.45 0.52
C ASN A 169 -9.25 -15.31 0.60
N LEU A 170 -8.50 -15.25 1.70
CA LEU A 170 -7.39 -16.15 2.00
C LEU A 170 -7.81 -17.43 2.75
N GLY A 171 -9.11 -17.59 3.05
CA GLY A 171 -9.64 -18.76 3.74
C GLY A 171 -9.51 -18.73 5.27
N CYS A 172 -9.11 -17.61 5.86
CA CYS A 172 -8.94 -17.43 7.31
C CYS A 172 -10.28 -17.22 8.04
N LYS A 173 -11.25 -18.11 7.83
CA LYS A 173 -12.67 -17.93 8.21
C LYS A 173 -12.90 -17.58 9.67
N GLN A 174 -12.20 -18.25 10.59
CA GLN A 174 -12.36 -18.00 12.02
C GLN A 174 -11.87 -16.59 12.40
N GLU A 175 -10.69 -16.21 11.93
CA GLU A 175 -10.14 -14.87 12.18
C GLU A 175 -11.00 -13.77 11.54
N THR A 176 -11.54 -14.01 10.33
CA THR A 176 -12.52 -13.12 9.70
C THR A 176 -13.73 -12.91 10.61
N ALA A 177 -14.33 -14.00 11.12
CA ALA A 177 -15.51 -13.91 11.97
C ALA A 177 -15.24 -13.14 13.27
N ASP A 178 -14.10 -13.39 13.91
CA ASP A 178 -13.72 -12.72 15.15
C ASP A 178 -13.47 -11.21 14.94
N ARG A 179 -12.79 -10.85 13.86
CA ARG A 179 -12.58 -9.44 13.49
C ARG A 179 -13.87 -8.74 13.13
N LEU A 180 -14.77 -9.41 12.40
CA LEU A 180 -16.04 -8.87 11.98
C LEU A 180 -16.96 -8.59 13.18
N ARG A 181 -17.10 -9.54 14.12
CA ARG A 181 -17.84 -9.32 15.38
C ARG A 181 -17.21 -8.25 16.25
N SER A 182 -15.89 -8.25 16.40
CA SER A 182 -15.16 -7.24 17.18
C SER A 182 -15.35 -5.83 16.59
N SER A 183 -15.27 -5.72 15.27
CA SER A 183 -15.49 -4.47 14.54
C SER A 183 -16.92 -3.97 14.71
N TYR A 184 -17.91 -4.86 14.62
CA TYR A 184 -19.31 -4.52 14.82
C TYR A 184 -19.61 -4.08 16.25
N LYS A 185 -19.10 -4.82 17.26
CA LYS A 185 -19.25 -4.46 18.67
C LYS A 185 -18.69 -3.06 18.95
N LYS A 186 -17.51 -2.74 18.43
CA LYS A 186 -16.91 -1.40 18.52
C LYS A 186 -17.75 -0.35 17.80
N ALA A 187 -18.27 -0.68 16.62
CA ALA A 187 -19.10 0.21 15.81
C ALA A 187 -20.43 0.60 16.49
N ARG A 188 -20.98 -0.26 17.34
CA ARG A 188 -22.25 0.00 18.06
C ARG A 188 -22.13 0.94 19.25
N VAL A 189 -20.94 1.06 19.85
CA VAL A 189 -20.75 1.76 21.13
C VAL A 189 -20.06 3.12 20.98
N ALA A 190 -19.44 3.38 19.83
CA ALA A 190 -18.80 4.66 19.54
C ALA A 190 -19.63 5.46 18.52
N PRO A 191 -19.52 6.80 18.51
CA PRO A 191 -20.08 7.63 17.45
C PRO A 191 -19.33 7.38 16.14
N ILE A 192 -19.67 6.28 15.48
CA ILE A 192 -19.03 5.80 14.26
C ILE A 192 -19.91 6.08 13.05
N ASN A 193 -19.26 6.40 11.94
CA ASN A 193 -19.91 6.65 10.65
C ASN A 193 -20.81 5.47 10.24
N GLN A 194 -22.10 5.74 9.98
CA GLN A 194 -23.10 4.75 9.57
C GLN A 194 -22.64 3.93 8.35
N ILE A 195 -21.89 4.55 7.43
CA ILE A 195 -21.33 3.89 6.24
C ILE A 195 -20.41 2.71 6.62
N TYR A 196 -19.64 2.86 7.71
CA TYR A 196 -18.76 1.80 8.20
C TYR A 196 -19.56 0.65 8.82
N VAL A 197 -20.60 0.94 9.62
CA VAL A 197 -21.50 -0.08 10.18
C VAL A 197 -22.18 -0.87 9.06
N ASP A 198 -22.67 -0.18 8.04
CA ASP A 198 -23.35 -0.81 6.89
C ASP A 198 -22.39 -1.68 6.09
N SER A 199 -21.13 -1.26 5.95
CA SER A 199 -20.09 -2.06 5.32
C SER A 199 -19.79 -3.34 6.10
N ILE A 200 -19.71 -3.29 7.43
CA ILE A 200 -19.54 -4.49 8.26
C ILE A 200 -20.72 -5.45 8.10
N LYS A 201 -21.97 -4.94 8.18
CA LYS A 201 -23.18 -5.76 8.02
C LYS A 201 -23.25 -6.40 6.64
N ARG A 202 -22.87 -5.67 5.60
CA ARG A 202 -22.81 -6.18 4.22
C ARG A 202 -21.82 -7.33 4.10
N LEU A 203 -20.59 -7.15 4.60
CA LEU A 203 -19.60 -8.23 4.60
C LEU A 203 -20.06 -9.43 5.43
N ALA A 204 -20.73 -9.21 6.56
CA ALA A 204 -21.27 -10.28 7.38
C ALA A 204 -22.30 -11.12 6.63
N LEU A 205 -23.21 -10.45 5.91
CA LEU A 205 -24.20 -11.10 5.07
C LEU A 205 -23.53 -11.85 3.90
N LEU A 206 -22.60 -11.20 3.20
CA LEU A 206 -21.85 -11.78 2.08
C LEU A 206 -21.10 -13.06 2.48
N TYR A 207 -20.54 -13.07 3.69
CA TYR A 207 -19.75 -14.18 4.22
C TYR A 207 -20.56 -15.17 5.05
N ASN A 208 -21.87 -14.95 5.19
CA ASN A 208 -22.77 -15.75 6.02
C ASN A 208 -22.27 -15.90 7.47
N ILE A 209 -21.86 -14.78 8.09
CA ILE A 209 -21.37 -14.71 9.47
C ILE A 209 -22.37 -13.94 10.34
N GLY A 210 -22.81 -14.56 11.44
CA GLY A 210 -23.62 -13.88 12.46
C GLY A 210 -22.83 -12.84 13.27
N LEU A 211 -23.44 -11.67 13.45
CA LEU A 211 -22.90 -10.46 14.12
C LEU A 211 -23.28 -10.33 15.59
#